data_AF-A0A950CYT2-F1
#
_entry.id   AF-A0A950CYT2-F1
#
_cell.length_a   1.000
_cell.length_b   1.000
_cell.length_c   1.000
_cell.angle_alpha   90.00
_cell.angle_beta   90.00
_cell.angle_gamma   90.00
#
_symmetry.space_group_name_H-M   'P 1'
#
loop_
_entity.id
_entity.type
_entity.pdbx_description
1 polymer ?
#
loop_
_entity_poly.entity_id
_entity_poly.type
_entity_poly.pdbx_seq_one_letter_code
_entity_poly.pdbx_strand_id
1 'polypeptide(L)'
;MPSHPHLSHPRLDDLHRSQQRQPKPRRGFGDPIAPFKENPRFIPPPLTNLQNLKLPLRVIMPEEPINDAGRIVFHAVGDTGGVHGTDVQEAIAMQMEAQCDAADKGHKPSFLFHLGDVIYFNGQSALFPTEFYEPYQYYQPYIFAIPGNHDGDTKVQSGDEPDTEPSLTGFIKNFCDTEPRPVTSWRDTMTQPYVYWTLDAPFVTIIGLYSNVDGTLDGRGMNEQKQWLQDQLKAASPEKCLVVAVHHPPYSLDRPHGGSPDIGIALDRAITTTGRFPDAVFS
;
A
#
# COMPACT_ATOMS: atom_id res chain seq x y z
N MET A 1 -2.47 -70.24 -28.37
CA MET A 1 -1.99 -69.25 -27.40
C MET A 1 -1.57 -67.99 -28.16
N PRO A 2 -2.31 -66.88 -28.08
CA PRO A 2 -1.81 -65.58 -28.52
C PRO A 2 -1.42 -64.73 -27.30
N SER A 3 -0.20 -64.19 -27.32
CA SER A 3 0.35 -63.28 -26.31
C SER A 3 -0.17 -61.86 -26.52
N HIS A 4 -0.84 -61.30 -25.50
CA HIS A 4 -1.22 -59.89 -25.45
C HIS A 4 -0.01 -59.00 -25.09
N PRO A 5 0.11 -57.79 -25.66
CA PRO A 5 1.09 -56.81 -25.23
C PRO A 5 0.61 -56.09 -23.95
N HIS A 6 1.46 -56.08 -22.92
CA HIS A 6 1.25 -55.29 -21.70
C HIS A 6 1.43 -53.80 -22.01
N LEU A 7 0.33 -53.05 -21.98
CA LEU A 7 0.36 -51.60 -21.82
C LEU A 7 0.72 -51.28 -20.37
N SER A 8 1.94 -50.76 -20.16
CA SER A 8 2.36 -50.18 -18.90
C SER A 8 1.67 -48.84 -18.69
N HIS A 9 0.70 -48.77 -17.78
CA HIS A 9 0.20 -47.50 -17.26
C HIS A 9 1.33 -46.80 -16.49
N PRO A 10 1.56 -45.48 -16.70
CA PRO A 10 2.44 -44.73 -15.82
C PRO A 10 1.83 -44.69 -14.42
N ARG A 11 2.65 -44.99 -13.40
CA ARG A 11 2.25 -44.93 -12.00
C ARG A 11 1.84 -43.50 -11.65
N LEU A 12 0.78 -43.36 -10.87
CA LEU A 12 0.25 -42.12 -10.31
C LEU A 12 1.18 -41.43 -9.28
N ASP A 13 2.47 -41.81 -9.24
CA ASP A 13 3.41 -41.38 -8.20
C ASP A 13 4.21 -40.12 -8.55
N ASP A 14 4.04 -39.54 -9.74
CA ASP A 14 4.87 -38.41 -10.23
C ASP A 14 4.22 -37.00 -10.07
N LEU A 15 3.07 -36.86 -9.41
CA LEU A 15 2.37 -35.56 -9.28
C LEU A 15 2.54 -34.84 -7.93
N HIS A 16 3.36 -35.36 -7.01
CA HIS A 16 3.73 -34.64 -5.79
C HIS A 16 5.21 -34.28 -5.79
N ARG A 17 5.60 -33.37 -6.71
CA ARG A 17 6.73 -32.49 -6.42
C ARG A 17 6.32 -31.59 -5.25
N SER A 18 6.59 -32.06 -4.04
CA SER A 18 6.68 -31.18 -2.88
C SER A 18 7.54 -29.98 -3.31
N GLN A 19 6.99 -28.78 -3.25
CA GLN A 19 7.81 -27.58 -3.37
C GLN A 19 8.81 -27.66 -2.22
N GLN A 20 10.04 -28.04 -2.53
CA GLN A 20 11.12 -28.05 -1.54
C GLN A 20 11.15 -26.65 -0.93
N ARG A 21 10.87 -26.57 0.38
CA ARG A 21 10.95 -25.31 1.13
C ARG A 21 12.38 -24.79 1.00
N GLN A 22 12.59 -23.81 0.13
CA GLN A 22 13.85 -23.10 0.07
C GLN A 22 13.95 -22.21 1.30
N PRO A 23 14.98 -22.37 2.15
CA PRO A 23 15.14 -21.51 3.31
C PRO A 23 15.37 -20.07 2.84
N LYS A 24 14.67 -19.10 3.48
CA LYS A 24 14.91 -17.69 3.20
C LYS A 24 16.37 -17.36 3.52
N PRO A 25 17.16 -16.84 2.56
CA PRO A 25 18.55 -16.51 2.81
C PRO A 25 18.66 -15.46 3.93
N ARG A 26 19.60 -15.66 4.86
CA ARG A 26 19.92 -14.64 5.88
C ARG A 26 20.71 -13.51 5.22
N ARG A 27 20.27 -12.27 5.45
CA ARG A 27 21.04 -11.07 5.06
C ARG A 27 22.26 -10.89 5.96
N GLY A 28 23.28 -10.23 5.41
CA GLY A 28 24.42 -9.76 6.20
C GLY A 28 23.99 -8.74 7.25
N PHE A 29 24.73 -8.63 8.35
CA PHE A 29 24.48 -7.60 9.34
C PHE A 29 24.64 -6.21 8.70
N GLY A 30 23.63 -5.35 8.83
CA GLY A 30 23.64 -4.00 8.27
C GLY A 30 23.31 -3.92 6.77
N ASP A 31 22.98 -5.05 6.11
CA ASP A 31 22.50 -5.04 4.72
C ASP A 31 21.01 -4.67 4.69
N PRO A 32 20.65 -3.49 4.14
CA PRO A 32 19.28 -3.00 4.19
C PRO A 32 18.41 -3.53 3.04
N ILE A 33 18.97 -4.31 2.10
CA ILE A 33 18.28 -4.75 0.89
C ILE A 33 18.11 -6.26 0.92
N ALA A 34 16.89 -6.72 0.64
CA ALA A 34 16.60 -8.14 0.48
C ALA A 34 17.14 -8.69 -0.85
N PRO A 35 17.48 -9.99 -0.92
CA PRO A 35 17.77 -10.64 -2.19
C PRO A 35 16.60 -10.52 -3.16
N PHE A 36 16.90 -10.44 -4.46
CA PHE A 36 15.90 -10.44 -5.51
C PHE A 36 15.01 -11.69 -5.45
N LYS A 37 13.71 -11.49 -5.67
CA LYS A 37 12.77 -12.57 -5.95
C LYS A 37 12.88 -12.91 -7.44
N GLU A 38 13.25 -14.15 -7.77
CA GLU A 38 13.41 -14.56 -9.19
C GLU A 38 12.07 -14.50 -9.96
N ASN A 39 10.99 -14.84 -9.28
CA ASN A 39 9.63 -14.91 -9.83
C ASN A 39 8.65 -14.23 -8.86
N PRO A 40 8.69 -12.89 -8.75
CA PRO A 40 7.78 -12.17 -7.87
C PRO A 40 6.36 -12.34 -8.42
N ARG A 41 5.41 -12.64 -7.53
CA ARG A 41 3.99 -12.59 -7.88
C ARG A 41 3.61 -11.14 -8.15
N PHE A 42 2.80 -10.96 -9.17
CA PHE A 42 2.23 -9.67 -9.50
C PHE A 42 0.79 -9.91 -9.90
N ILE A 43 -0.14 -9.23 -9.22
CA ILE A 43 -1.55 -9.24 -9.57
C ILE A 43 -1.85 -7.85 -10.15
N PRO A 44 -2.15 -7.71 -11.44
CA PRO A 44 -2.41 -6.41 -12.04
C PRO A 44 -3.47 -5.64 -11.23
N PRO A 45 -3.24 -4.35 -10.90
CA PRO A 45 -4.30 -3.52 -10.35
C PRO A 45 -5.43 -3.40 -11.39
N PRO A 46 -6.60 -2.86 -11.01
CA PRO A 46 -7.67 -2.59 -11.97
C PRO A 46 -7.21 -1.76 -13.17
N LEU A 47 -8.03 -1.71 -14.21
CA LEU A 47 -7.69 -0.89 -15.36
C LEU A 47 -7.85 0.58 -15.01
N THR A 48 -6.84 1.39 -15.35
CA THR A 48 -6.88 2.85 -15.28
C THR A 48 -6.55 3.44 -16.64
N ASN A 49 -7.05 4.65 -16.91
CA ASN A 49 -6.64 5.42 -18.09
C ASN A 49 -5.44 6.34 -17.79
N LEU A 50 -4.89 6.27 -16.57
CA LEU A 50 -3.79 7.11 -16.06
C LEU A 50 -4.09 8.61 -16.04
N GLN A 51 -5.35 9.00 -16.21
CA GLN A 51 -5.77 10.38 -16.16
C GLN A 51 -6.34 10.70 -14.78
N ASN A 52 -6.15 11.95 -14.35
CA ASN A 52 -6.71 12.48 -13.10
C ASN A 52 -6.29 11.72 -11.83
N LEU A 53 -5.10 11.11 -11.82
CA LEU A 53 -4.53 10.45 -10.64
C LEU A 53 -3.90 11.42 -9.62
N LYS A 54 -4.29 12.70 -9.67
CA LYS A 54 -3.81 13.76 -8.78
C LYS A 54 -5.00 14.36 -8.05
N LEU A 55 -4.96 14.34 -6.72
CA LEU A 55 -6.00 14.90 -5.86
C LEU A 55 -5.47 16.15 -5.15
N PRO A 56 -5.97 17.35 -5.47
CA PRO A 56 -5.73 18.54 -4.66
C PRO A 56 -6.43 18.43 -3.31
N LEU A 57 -5.73 18.69 -2.19
CA LEU A 57 -6.30 18.56 -0.85
C LEU A 57 -7.55 19.43 -0.65
N ARG A 58 -7.58 20.63 -1.25
CA ARG A 58 -8.75 21.54 -1.28
C ARG A 58 -10.05 20.92 -1.79
N VAL A 59 -10.00 19.81 -2.52
CA VAL A 59 -11.20 19.08 -2.96
C VAL A 59 -11.85 18.32 -1.80
N ILE A 60 -11.07 17.95 -0.79
CA ILE A 60 -11.52 17.18 0.38
C ILE A 60 -11.78 18.09 1.59
N MET A 61 -10.93 19.08 1.82
CA MET A 61 -11.02 19.94 3.00
C MET A 61 -10.47 21.37 2.76
N PRO A 62 -10.90 22.37 3.55
CA PRO A 62 -10.34 23.72 3.48
C PRO A 62 -8.82 23.74 3.76
N GLU A 63 -8.07 24.50 2.96
CA GLU A 63 -6.60 24.63 3.08
C GLU A 63 -6.19 25.89 3.85
N GLU A 64 -7.12 26.82 4.12
CA GLU A 64 -6.86 28.09 4.81
C GLU A 64 -6.19 27.90 6.18
N PRO A 65 -6.63 26.96 7.05
CA PRO A 65 -5.96 26.76 8.34
C PRO A 65 -4.50 26.31 8.20
N ILE A 66 -4.17 25.54 7.16
CA ILE A 66 -2.82 25.04 6.86
C ILE A 66 -1.96 26.21 6.35
N ASN A 67 -2.50 27.00 5.41
CA ASN A 67 -1.81 28.16 4.85
C ASN A 67 -1.56 29.24 5.92
N ASP A 68 -2.54 29.54 6.76
CA ASP A 68 -2.43 30.51 7.85
C ASP A 68 -1.39 30.09 8.90
N ALA A 69 -1.27 28.78 9.16
CA ALA A 69 -0.27 28.22 10.04
C ALA A 69 1.15 28.20 9.43
N GLY A 70 1.27 28.35 8.11
CA GLY A 70 2.53 28.25 7.37
C GLY A 70 3.16 26.85 7.43
N ARG A 71 2.37 25.81 7.73
CA ARG A 71 2.83 24.42 7.83
C ARG A 71 1.68 23.44 7.67
N ILE A 72 2.02 22.22 7.28
CA ILE A 72 1.12 21.07 7.30
C ILE A 72 1.66 20.01 8.27
N VAL A 73 0.75 19.39 9.03
CA VAL A 73 1.03 18.27 9.93
C VAL A 73 0.10 17.13 9.56
N PHE A 74 0.62 15.91 9.50
CA PHE A 74 -0.17 14.72 9.23
C PHE A 74 0.47 13.51 9.93
N HIS A 75 -0.34 12.51 10.24
CA HIS A 75 0.15 11.22 10.70
C HIS A 75 0.49 10.33 9.50
N ALA A 76 1.43 9.40 9.67
CA ALA A 76 1.72 8.34 8.73
C ALA A 76 1.88 7.02 9.49
N VAL A 77 1.04 6.04 9.17
CA VAL A 77 1.09 4.69 9.76
C VAL A 77 0.88 3.66 8.65
N GLY A 78 1.36 2.44 8.83
CA GLY A 78 1.12 1.29 7.96
C GLY A 78 0.99 0.04 8.81
N ASP A 79 0.64 -1.09 8.19
CA ASP A 79 0.58 -2.40 8.87
C ASP A 79 -0.35 -2.38 10.10
N THR A 80 -1.52 -1.76 9.95
CA THR A 80 -2.41 -1.50 11.10
C THR A 80 -3.42 -2.59 11.32
N GLY A 81 -3.74 -3.39 10.30
CA GLY A 81 -4.75 -4.43 10.45
C GLY A 81 -4.35 -5.50 11.49
N GLY A 82 -5.35 -6.09 12.12
CA GLY A 82 -5.16 -6.98 13.24
C GLY A 82 -5.19 -8.47 12.88
N VAL A 83 -4.05 -9.15 12.83
CA VAL A 83 -4.02 -10.63 12.71
C VAL A 83 -4.63 -11.34 13.94
N HIS A 84 -4.64 -10.66 15.09
CA HIS A 84 -5.10 -11.20 16.37
C HIS A 84 -6.16 -10.31 17.03
N GLY A 85 -6.93 -9.56 16.21
CA GLY A 85 -7.89 -8.55 16.67
C GLY A 85 -7.31 -7.13 16.65
N THR A 86 -8.13 -6.16 17.05
CA THR A 86 -7.91 -4.72 16.83
C THR A 86 -7.27 -3.98 18.01
N ASP A 87 -7.02 -4.63 19.15
CA ASP A 87 -6.55 -3.98 20.39
C ASP A 87 -5.34 -3.05 20.19
N VAL A 88 -4.34 -3.48 19.40
CA VAL A 88 -3.13 -2.69 19.13
C VAL A 88 -3.44 -1.51 18.21
N GLN A 89 -4.27 -1.72 17.19
CA GLN A 89 -4.70 -0.69 16.26
C GLN A 89 -5.53 0.39 16.98
N GLU A 90 -6.46 -0.03 17.85
CA GLU A 90 -7.25 0.86 18.70
C GLU A 90 -6.36 1.66 19.65
N ALA A 91 -5.35 1.03 20.26
CA ALA A 91 -4.41 1.73 21.13
C ALA A 91 -3.61 2.80 20.36
N ILE A 92 -3.20 2.53 19.12
CA ILE A 92 -2.54 3.51 18.25
C ILE A 92 -3.50 4.63 17.87
N ALA A 93 -4.73 4.31 17.43
CA ALA A 93 -5.75 5.29 17.09
C ALA A 93 -6.05 6.23 18.27
N MET A 94 -6.19 5.68 19.48
CA MET A 94 -6.37 6.47 20.71
C MET A 94 -5.22 7.44 20.98
N GLN A 95 -3.96 7.05 20.71
CA GLN A 95 -2.83 7.97 20.86
C GLN A 95 -2.82 9.05 19.77
N MET A 96 -3.20 8.70 18.53
CA MET A 96 -3.34 9.67 17.44
C MET A 96 -4.45 10.69 17.73
N GLU A 97 -5.55 10.26 18.33
CA GLU A 97 -6.61 11.14 18.81
C GLU A 97 -6.10 12.10 19.88
N ALA A 98 -5.40 11.58 20.89
CA ALA A 98 -4.80 12.40 21.93
C ALA A 98 -3.83 13.46 21.37
N GLN A 99 -3.09 13.12 20.30
CA GLN A 99 -2.24 14.09 19.57
C GLN A 99 -3.06 15.18 18.88
N CYS A 100 -4.21 14.84 18.28
CA CYS A 100 -5.11 15.82 17.67
C CYS A 100 -5.76 16.77 18.71
N ASP A 101 -6.07 16.26 19.89
CA ASP A 101 -6.69 17.03 20.97
C ASP A 101 -5.70 17.95 21.66
N ALA A 102 -4.48 17.47 21.92
CA ALA A 102 -3.44 18.21 22.61
C ALA A 102 -2.74 19.27 21.72
N ALA A 103 -2.82 19.15 20.40
CA ALA A 103 -2.11 20.04 19.50
C ALA A 103 -2.73 21.45 19.41
N ASP A 104 -1.88 22.47 19.44
CA ASP A 104 -2.26 23.84 19.11
C ASP A 104 -2.81 23.93 17.67
N LYS A 105 -3.63 24.95 17.36
CA LYS A 105 -4.34 25.08 16.08
C LYS A 105 -3.46 24.85 14.84
N GLY A 106 -2.24 25.41 14.82
CA GLY A 106 -1.29 25.26 13.70
C GLY A 106 -0.48 23.96 13.69
N HIS A 107 -0.62 23.13 14.72
CA HIS A 107 0.09 21.85 14.89
C HIS A 107 -0.85 20.65 14.79
N LYS A 108 -2.16 20.88 14.62
CA LYS A 108 -3.13 19.79 14.50
C LYS A 108 -2.90 18.98 13.21
N PRO A 109 -2.82 17.65 13.31
CA PRO A 109 -2.80 16.77 12.14
C PRO A 109 -4.01 17.03 11.24
N SER A 110 -3.78 17.33 9.97
CA SER A 110 -4.82 17.61 8.97
C SER A 110 -5.43 16.32 8.39
N PHE A 111 -4.63 15.26 8.31
CA PHE A 111 -5.03 13.93 7.85
C PHE A 111 -4.08 12.85 8.39
N LEU A 112 -4.44 11.60 8.19
CA LEU A 112 -3.57 10.42 8.21
C LEU A 112 -3.27 9.99 6.77
N PHE A 113 -2.02 9.65 6.46
CA PHE A 113 -1.62 8.96 5.23
C PHE A 113 -1.20 7.51 5.55
N HIS A 114 -2.07 6.55 5.28
CA HIS A 114 -1.85 5.13 5.56
C HIS A 114 -0.95 4.49 4.50
N LEU A 115 0.08 3.76 4.92
CA LEU A 115 1.14 3.19 4.08
C LEU A 115 0.87 1.74 3.67
N GLY A 116 -0.41 1.35 3.60
CA GLY A 116 -0.83 -0.01 3.23
C GLY A 116 -0.95 -1.01 4.37
N ASP A 117 -1.51 -2.17 4.03
CA ASP A 117 -1.89 -3.28 4.92
C ASP A 117 -2.92 -2.83 5.96
N VAL A 118 -4.07 -2.43 5.44
CA VAL A 118 -5.20 -1.93 6.24
C VAL A 118 -5.95 -3.10 6.86
N ILE A 119 -6.24 -4.14 6.08
CA ILE A 119 -6.95 -5.35 6.51
C ILE A 119 -6.08 -6.58 6.22
N TYR A 120 -5.69 -7.32 7.27
CA TYR A 120 -4.96 -8.58 7.09
C TYR A 120 -5.93 -9.75 6.87
N PHE A 121 -5.60 -10.76 6.08
CA PHE A 121 -4.43 -10.88 5.20
C PHE A 121 -4.73 -10.56 3.72
N ASN A 122 -5.99 -10.31 3.37
CA ASN A 122 -6.43 -10.27 1.98
C ASN A 122 -7.32 -9.06 1.65
N GLY A 123 -7.36 -8.03 2.50
CA GLY A 123 -8.05 -6.79 2.13
C GLY A 123 -9.57 -6.94 1.98
N GLN A 124 -10.18 -7.95 2.60
CA GLN A 124 -11.56 -8.35 2.33
C GLN A 124 -12.55 -7.25 2.70
N SER A 125 -13.43 -6.89 1.77
CA SER A 125 -14.41 -5.80 1.96
C SER A 125 -15.26 -5.98 3.23
N ALA A 126 -15.60 -7.22 3.58
CA ALA A 126 -16.48 -7.53 4.70
C ALA A 126 -15.89 -7.20 6.08
N LEU A 127 -14.56 -7.08 6.19
CA LEU A 127 -13.87 -6.84 7.46
C LEU A 127 -13.66 -5.35 7.74
N PHE A 128 -13.77 -4.47 6.74
CA PHE A 128 -13.55 -3.04 6.89
C PHE A 128 -14.37 -2.39 8.03
N PRO A 129 -15.68 -2.67 8.21
CA PRO A 129 -16.45 -2.07 9.29
C PRO A 129 -15.82 -2.30 10.67
N THR A 130 -15.38 -3.53 10.97
CA THR A 130 -14.85 -3.92 12.29
C THR A 130 -13.35 -3.72 12.44
N GLU A 131 -12.58 -3.85 11.36
CA GLU A 131 -11.11 -3.84 11.42
C GLU A 131 -10.47 -2.53 10.93
N PHE A 132 -11.27 -1.58 10.44
CA PHE A 132 -10.79 -0.25 10.08
C PHE A 132 -11.71 0.86 10.61
N TYR A 133 -13.00 0.81 10.32
CA TYR A 133 -13.90 1.91 10.70
C TYR A 133 -14.15 1.99 12.20
N GLU A 134 -14.33 0.87 12.90
CA GLU A 134 -14.47 0.84 14.35
C GLU A 134 -13.20 1.33 15.09
N PRO A 135 -11.98 0.85 14.78
CA PRO A 135 -10.75 1.34 15.42
C PRO A 135 -10.51 2.84 15.23
N TYR A 136 -10.89 3.40 14.07
CA TYR A 136 -10.71 4.82 13.76
C TYR A 136 -12.00 5.65 13.90
N GLN A 137 -13.01 5.17 14.64
CA GLN A 137 -14.32 5.85 14.71
C GLN A 137 -14.26 7.22 15.40
N TYR A 138 -13.29 7.44 16.29
CA TYR A 138 -13.13 8.70 17.04
C TYR A 138 -12.04 9.62 16.45
N TYR A 139 -11.13 9.08 15.64
CA TYR A 139 -10.10 9.84 14.94
C TYR A 139 -10.70 10.83 13.91
N GLN A 140 -10.80 12.11 14.23
CA GLN A 140 -11.53 13.06 13.35
C GLN A 140 -10.91 13.32 11.96
N PRO A 141 -9.58 13.39 11.78
CA PRO A 141 -9.01 13.72 10.47
C PRO A 141 -9.32 12.69 9.36
N TYR A 142 -9.24 13.15 8.12
CA TYR A 142 -9.36 12.29 6.93
C TYR A 142 -8.23 11.26 6.86
N ILE A 143 -8.50 10.09 6.28
CA ILE A 143 -7.52 9.01 6.14
C ILE A 143 -7.33 8.70 4.66
N PHE A 144 -6.22 9.17 4.09
CA PHE A 144 -5.76 8.80 2.76
C PHE A 144 -4.92 7.53 2.83
N ALA A 145 -4.79 6.77 1.75
CA ALA A 145 -4.01 5.54 1.79
C ALA A 145 -3.30 5.20 0.46
N ILE A 146 -2.27 4.36 0.56
CA ILE A 146 -1.83 3.46 -0.51
C ILE A 146 -2.07 2.01 -0.05
N PRO A 147 -2.24 1.05 -0.97
CA PRO A 147 -2.37 -0.36 -0.60
C PRO A 147 -1.00 -1.00 -0.35
N GLY A 148 -0.98 -1.95 0.59
CA GLY A 148 0.11 -2.88 0.82
C GLY A 148 -0.13 -4.22 0.14
N ASN A 149 0.67 -5.24 0.47
CA ASN A 149 0.48 -6.57 -0.12
C ASN A 149 -0.79 -7.26 0.36
N HIS A 150 -1.16 -7.09 1.63
CA HIS A 150 -2.36 -7.72 2.19
C HIS A 150 -3.64 -7.11 1.65
N ASP A 151 -3.62 -5.86 1.20
CA ASP A 151 -4.77 -5.26 0.51
C ASP A 151 -4.97 -5.82 -0.92
N GLY A 152 -3.93 -6.43 -1.50
CA GLY A 152 -3.90 -6.88 -2.89
C GLY A 152 -3.78 -8.39 -3.10
N ASP A 153 -3.34 -9.16 -2.10
CA ASP A 153 -3.19 -10.61 -2.24
C ASP A 153 -4.55 -11.31 -2.17
N THR A 154 -4.81 -12.22 -3.10
CA THR A 154 -6.03 -13.04 -3.15
C THR A 154 -5.79 -14.48 -2.72
N LYS A 155 -4.57 -14.82 -2.27
CA LYS A 155 -4.28 -16.14 -1.70
C LYS A 155 -4.64 -16.19 -0.23
N VAL A 156 -5.54 -17.10 0.10
CA VAL A 156 -5.87 -17.44 1.49
C VAL A 156 -4.98 -18.56 2.02
N GLN A 157 -4.86 -18.69 3.35
CA GLN A 157 -4.11 -19.78 3.97
C GLN A 157 -4.91 -21.09 3.93
N SER A 158 -4.22 -22.21 4.15
CA SER A 158 -4.88 -23.52 4.19
C SER A 158 -5.83 -23.60 5.39
N GLY A 159 -7.13 -23.69 5.11
CA GLY A 159 -8.18 -23.78 6.13
C GLY A 159 -8.98 -22.49 6.33
N ASP A 160 -8.54 -21.39 5.71
CA ASP A 160 -9.32 -20.15 5.65
C ASP A 160 -10.49 -20.32 4.67
N GLU A 161 -11.56 -19.55 4.88
CA GLU A 161 -12.63 -19.43 3.89
C GLU A 161 -12.08 -18.83 2.58
N PRO A 162 -12.58 -19.26 1.41
CA PRO A 162 -12.11 -18.72 0.14
C PRO A 162 -12.38 -17.21 0.03
N ASP A 163 -11.33 -16.43 -0.24
CA ASP A 163 -11.50 -15.07 -0.75
C ASP A 163 -11.90 -15.15 -2.24
N THR A 164 -13.06 -14.59 -2.54
CA THR A 164 -13.62 -14.56 -3.91
C THR A 164 -13.59 -13.16 -4.51
N GLU A 165 -13.11 -12.17 -3.77
CA GLU A 165 -12.99 -10.81 -4.26
C GLU A 165 -11.80 -10.70 -5.23
N PRO A 166 -11.96 -9.95 -6.34
CA PRO A 166 -10.79 -9.51 -7.10
C PRO A 166 -9.82 -8.72 -6.23
N SER A 167 -8.54 -8.78 -6.54
CA SER A 167 -7.49 -8.00 -5.86
C SER A 167 -7.88 -6.53 -5.71
N LEU A 168 -7.61 -5.94 -4.54
CA LEU A 168 -7.89 -4.55 -4.18
C LEU A 168 -9.37 -4.16 -4.09
N THR A 169 -10.32 -5.10 -4.16
CA THR A 169 -11.76 -4.79 -4.10
C THR A 169 -12.13 -4.04 -2.83
N GLY A 170 -11.76 -4.55 -1.65
CA GLY A 170 -12.03 -3.87 -0.38
C GLY A 170 -11.35 -2.52 -0.29
N PHE A 171 -10.07 -2.43 -0.68
CA PHE A 171 -9.35 -1.15 -0.68
C PHE A 171 -10.06 -0.09 -1.55
N ILE A 172 -10.44 -0.44 -2.77
CA ILE A 172 -11.08 0.49 -3.71
C ILE A 172 -12.44 0.95 -3.22
N LYS A 173 -13.27 0.04 -2.68
CA LYS A 173 -14.58 0.40 -2.14
C LYS A 173 -14.50 1.41 -0.99
N ASN A 174 -13.42 1.39 -0.21
CA ASN A 174 -13.31 2.20 1.00
C ASN A 174 -12.46 3.46 0.83
N PHE A 175 -11.44 3.44 -0.04
CA PHE A 175 -10.55 4.58 -0.26
C PHE A 175 -10.76 5.31 -1.59
N CYS A 176 -11.26 4.60 -2.61
CA CYS A 176 -11.37 5.09 -3.98
C CYS A 176 -12.82 5.12 -4.48
N ASP A 177 -13.77 5.41 -3.59
CA ASP A 177 -15.17 5.54 -3.97
C ASP A 177 -15.34 6.78 -4.88
N THR A 178 -16.42 6.77 -5.64
CA THR A 178 -16.83 7.87 -6.53
C THR A 178 -17.32 9.10 -5.77
N GLU A 179 -17.84 8.90 -4.56
CA GLU A 179 -18.32 9.93 -3.65
C GLU A 179 -18.22 9.41 -2.21
N PRO A 180 -18.12 10.28 -1.18
CA PRO A 180 -18.13 9.82 0.20
C PRO A 180 -19.44 9.09 0.53
N ARG A 181 -19.36 7.87 1.06
CA ARG A 181 -20.51 7.07 1.49
C ARG A 181 -20.38 6.71 2.96
N PRO A 182 -21.43 6.87 3.77
CA PRO A 182 -21.40 6.47 5.17
C PRO A 182 -21.24 4.94 5.27
N VAL A 183 -20.18 4.50 5.94
CA VAL A 183 -19.98 3.09 6.29
C VAL A 183 -20.40 2.84 7.74
N THR A 184 -20.07 3.78 8.62
CA THR A 184 -20.57 3.83 10.00
C THR A 184 -21.24 5.18 10.26
N SER A 185 -21.79 5.39 11.45
CA SER A 185 -22.36 6.69 11.83
C SER A 185 -21.32 7.81 11.97
N TRP A 186 -20.02 7.49 11.88
CA TRP A 186 -18.93 8.40 12.26
C TRP A 186 -17.94 8.68 11.12
N ARG A 187 -17.88 7.82 10.10
CA ARG A 187 -16.90 7.96 9.01
C ARG A 187 -17.45 7.43 7.69
N ASP A 188 -17.16 8.19 6.64
CA ASP A 188 -17.47 7.87 5.24
C ASP A 188 -16.27 7.21 4.54
N THR A 189 -16.53 6.58 3.38
CA THR A 189 -15.50 6.22 2.40
C THR A 189 -14.76 7.46 1.89
N MET A 190 -13.56 7.25 1.38
CA MET A 190 -12.76 8.29 0.73
C MET A 190 -12.87 8.21 -0.79
N THR A 191 -12.47 9.30 -1.44
CA THR A 191 -12.55 9.46 -2.89
C THR A 191 -11.19 9.74 -3.52
N GLN A 192 -10.13 9.11 -3.00
CA GLN A 192 -8.83 9.20 -3.65
C GLN A 192 -8.92 8.55 -5.03
N PRO A 193 -8.23 9.05 -6.05
CA PRO A 193 -8.59 8.72 -7.44
C PRO A 193 -8.24 7.28 -7.81
N TYR A 194 -7.24 6.67 -7.13
CA TYR A 194 -6.74 5.37 -7.49
C TYR A 194 -5.84 4.73 -6.41
N VAL A 195 -5.34 3.53 -6.67
CA VAL A 195 -4.46 2.75 -5.76
C VAL A 195 -3.00 3.23 -5.77
N TYR A 196 -2.59 3.93 -6.82
CA TYR A 196 -1.40 4.76 -6.85
C TYR A 196 -1.80 6.13 -7.41
N TRP A 197 -1.42 7.19 -6.74
CA TRP A 197 -1.96 8.53 -6.96
C TRP A 197 -1.10 9.59 -6.28
N THR A 198 -1.33 10.86 -6.61
CA THR A 198 -0.61 12.00 -6.04
C THR A 198 -1.54 12.87 -5.19
N LEU A 199 -1.21 13.09 -3.91
CA LEU A 199 -1.82 14.14 -3.09
C LEU A 199 -1.07 15.45 -3.31
N ASP A 200 -1.78 16.50 -3.68
CA ASP A 200 -1.25 17.86 -3.83
C ASP A 200 -1.84 18.75 -2.74
N ALA A 201 -1.06 18.98 -1.68
CA ALA A 201 -1.46 19.76 -0.52
C ALA A 201 -0.59 21.04 -0.41
N PRO A 202 -0.94 21.99 0.45
CA PRO A 202 -0.02 23.07 0.81
C PRO A 202 1.28 22.49 1.37
N PHE A 203 2.42 23.08 0.97
CA PHE A 203 3.77 22.73 1.42
C PHE A 203 4.29 21.32 1.09
N VAL A 204 3.44 20.36 0.71
CA VAL A 204 3.85 18.98 0.40
C VAL A 204 3.12 18.41 -0.82
N THR A 205 3.85 17.67 -1.65
CA THR A 205 3.32 16.76 -2.66
C THR A 205 3.67 15.34 -2.25
N ILE A 206 2.68 14.46 -2.12
CA ILE A 206 2.89 13.04 -1.78
C ILE A 206 2.54 12.19 -3.00
N ILE A 207 3.52 11.49 -3.56
CA ILE A 207 3.32 10.51 -4.64
C ILE A 207 3.19 9.13 -4.00
N GLY A 208 1.98 8.59 -3.97
CA GLY A 208 1.67 7.25 -3.48
C GLY A 208 1.83 6.19 -4.56
N LEU A 209 2.57 5.12 -4.25
CA LEU A 209 2.85 3.99 -5.12
C LEU A 209 2.19 2.71 -4.56
N TYR A 210 1.73 1.86 -5.47
CA TYR A 210 1.31 0.50 -5.15
C TYR A 210 2.40 -0.49 -5.53
N SER A 211 3.03 -1.08 -4.52
CA SER A 211 4.15 -2.02 -4.66
C SER A 211 3.73 -3.48 -4.85
N ASN A 212 2.44 -3.75 -5.02
CA ASN A 212 1.89 -5.08 -5.28
C ASN A 212 2.25 -6.12 -4.20
N VAL A 213 1.96 -7.39 -4.47
CA VAL A 213 2.07 -8.45 -3.45
C VAL A 213 3.53 -8.77 -3.10
N ASP A 214 4.45 -8.70 -4.06
CA ASP A 214 5.85 -9.08 -3.85
C ASP A 214 6.86 -7.94 -3.92
N GLY A 215 6.40 -6.68 -3.93
CA GLY A 215 7.28 -5.51 -3.86
C GLY A 215 7.77 -5.02 -5.22
N THR A 216 6.93 -5.04 -6.25
CA THR A 216 7.22 -4.52 -7.59
C THR A 216 6.12 -3.55 -8.06
N LEU A 217 6.50 -2.46 -8.73
CA LEU A 217 5.53 -1.47 -9.25
C LEU A 217 4.77 -1.96 -10.50
N ASP A 218 5.38 -2.85 -11.27
CA ASP A 218 4.83 -3.35 -12.53
C ASP A 218 5.17 -4.83 -12.73
N GLY A 219 4.29 -5.54 -13.43
CA GLY A 219 4.54 -6.90 -13.90
C GLY A 219 5.73 -6.99 -14.88
N ARG A 220 6.21 -8.21 -15.12
CA ARG A 220 7.34 -8.45 -16.04
C ARG A 220 7.00 -7.91 -17.45
N GLY A 221 7.88 -7.05 -17.97
CA GLY A 221 7.70 -6.42 -19.29
C GLY A 221 6.80 -5.20 -19.30
N MET A 222 6.24 -4.79 -18.15
CA MET A 222 5.43 -3.59 -18.00
C MET A 222 6.23 -2.46 -17.32
N ASN A 223 5.81 -1.23 -17.58
CA ASN A 223 6.45 -0.01 -17.09
C ASN A 223 5.46 1.14 -16.82
N GLU A 224 4.18 0.83 -16.67
CA GLU A 224 3.11 1.82 -16.59
C GLU A 224 3.28 2.70 -15.35
N GLN A 225 3.34 2.09 -14.16
CA GLN A 225 3.47 2.84 -12.91
C GLN A 225 4.86 3.46 -12.78
N LYS A 226 5.92 2.80 -13.29
CA LYS A 226 7.27 3.40 -13.36
C LYS A 226 7.33 4.65 -14.24
N GLN A 227 6.66 4.65 -15.39
CA GLN A 227 6.60 5.83 -16.26
C GLN A 227 5.76 6.92 -15.60
N TRP A 228 4.61 6.55 -15.03
CA TRP A 228 3.77 7.48 -14.28
C TRP A 228 4.54 8.14 -13.13
N LEU A 229 5.31 7.39 -12.34
CA LEU A 229 6.18 7.92 -11.28
C LEU A 229 7.17 8.96 -11.82
N GLN A 230 7.84 8.68 -12.93
CA GLN A 230 8.76 9.65 -13.55
C GLN A 230 8.04 10.95 -13.94
N ASP A 231 6.84 10.84 -14.48
CA ASP A 231 6.05 11.98 -14.89
C ASP A 231 5.58 12.79 -13.66
N GLN A 232 5.19 12.11 -12.57
CA GLN A 232 4.84 12.78 -11.31
C GLN A 232 6.04 13.47 -10.66
N LEU A 233 7.22 12.85 -10.66
CA LEU A 233 8.45 13.47 -10.15
C LEU A 233 8.81 14.73 -10.95
N LYS A 234 8.71 14.69 -12.29
CA LYS A 234 8.94 15.87 -13.15
C LYS A 234 7.91 16.98 -12.92
N ALA A 235 6.65 16.61 -12.69
CA ALA A 235 5.55 17.56 -12.54
C ALA A 235 5.44 18.16 -11.13
N ALA A 236 6.09 17.55 -10.13
CA ALA A 236 6.07 18.05 -8.75
C ALA A 236 6.66 19.46 -8.65
N SER A 237 6.00 20.32 -7.89
CA SER A 237 6.46 21.69 -7.68
C SER A 237 7.80 21.69 -6.92
N PRO A 238 8.81 22.47 -7.37
CA PRO A 238 10.07 22.58 -6.64
C PRO A 238 9.94 23.34 -5.31
N GLU A 239 8.84 24.09 -5.11
CA GLU A 239 8.58 24.91 -3.93
C GLU A 239 7.93 24.14 -2.77
N LYS A 240 7.63 22.85 -2.97
CA LYS A 240 7.01 21.98 -1.97
C LYS A 240 7.96 20.84 -1.61
N CYS A 241 7.84 20.37 -0.37
CA CYS A 241 8.41 19.08 0.03
C CYS A 241 7.80 17.98 -0.86
N LEU A 242 8.63 17.09 -1.37
CA LEU A 242 8.23 15.98 -2.22
C LEU A 242 8.44 14.66 -1.46
N VAL A 243 7.35 13.99 -1.14
CA VAL A 243 7.36 12.68 -0.49
C VAL A 243 6.96 11.61 -1.49
N VAL A 244 7.66 10.48 -1.50
CA VAL A 244 7.19 9.25 -2.15
C VAL A 244 6.74 8.28 -1.07
N ALA A 245 5.50 7.81 -1.14
CA ALA A 245 4.96 6.80 -0.23
C ALA A 245 4.85 5.46 -0.96
N VAL A 246 5.38 4.39 -0.37
CA VAL A 246 5.34 3.04 -0.95
C VAL A 246 5.38 2.01 0.17
N HIS A 247 4.46 1.05 0.18
CA HIS A 247 4.37 0.09 1.29
C HIS A 247 5.63 -0.78 1.47
N HIS A 248 6.23 -1.24 0.37
CA HIS A 248 7.45 -2.03 0.44
C HIS A 248 8.66 -1.08 0.49
N PRO A 249 9.43 -1.04 1.59
CA PRO A 249 10.51 -0.08 1.73
C PRO A 249 11.64 -0.35 0.73
N PRO A 250 12.29 0.68 0.13
CA PRO A 250 13.51 0.45 -0.65
C PRO A 250 14.68 0.00 0.23
N TYR A 251 14.67 0.39 1.51
CA TYR A 251 15.70 0.06 2.50
C TYR A 251 15.06 -0.28 3.85
N SER A 252 15.43 -1.41 4.44
CA SER A 252 15.02 -1.78 5.80
C SER A 252 16.05 -2.69 6.46
N LEU A 253 16.37 -2.36 7.71
CA LEU A 253 17.24 -3.17 8.58
C LEU A 253 16.46 -4.18 9.43
N ASP A 254 15.15 -4.32 9.21
CA ASP A 254 14.38 -5.39 9.82
C ASP A 254 14.98 -6.75 9.45
N ARG A 255 14.76 -7.75 10.30
CA ARG A 255 15.23 -9.13 10.04
C ARG A 255 14.30 -9.91 9.12
N PRO A 256 12.96 -9.79 9.22
CA PRO A 256 12.06 -10.62 8.44
C PRO A 256 12.03 -10.28 6.94
N HIS A 257 11.84 -9.03 6.54
CA HIS A 257 11.49 -8.65 5.16
C HIS A 257 12.69 -8.06 4.41
N GLY A 258 13.33 -7.02 4.95
CA GLY A 258 14.37 -6.21 4.31
C GLY A 258 13.80 -5.25 3.28
N GLY A 259 14.63 -4.34 2.77
CA GLY A 259 14.22 -3.46 1.68
C GLY A 259 13.96 -4.22 0.37
N SER A 260 12.93 -3.84 -0.37
CA SER A 260 12.64 -4.37 -1.71
C SER A 260 13.62 -3.79 -2.74
N PRO A 261 14.48 -4.64 -3.36
CA PRO A 261 15.43 -4.17 -4.36
C PRO A 261 14.74 -3.64 -5.62
N ASP A 262 13.57 -4.19 -6.00
CA ASP A 262 12.82 -3.74 -7.17
C ASP A 262 12.23 -2.33 -6.97
N ILE A 263 11.81 -1.99 -5.75
CA ILE A 263 11.39 -0.63 -5.40
C ILE A 263 12.59 0.32 -5.41
N GLY A 264 13.71 -0.08 -4.81
CA GLY A 264 14.95 0.71 -4.85
C GLY A 264 15.38 1.05 -6.28
N ILE A 265 15.42 0.04 -7.17
CA ILE A 265 15.76 0.25 -8.60
C ILE A 265 14.75 1.15 -9.31
N ALA A 266 13.45 1.02 -9.02
CA ALA A 266 12.44 1.86 -9.63
C ALA A 266 12.63 3.33 -9.25
N LEU A 267 12.89 3.62 -7.96
CA LEU A 267 13.19 4.96 -7.47
C LEU A 267 14.49 5.51 -8.07
N ASP A 268 15.58 4.75 -8.04
CA ASP A 268 16.88 5.17 -8.59
C ASP A 268 16.78 5.53 -10.08
N ARG A 269 16.06 4.72 -10.85
CA ARG A 269 15.82 4.98 -12.28
C ARG A 269 14.98 6.24 -12.45
N ALA A 270 13.90 6.39 -11.70
CA ALA A 270 13.04 7.56 -11.81
C ALA A 270 13.79 8.85 -11.45
N ILE A 271 14.59 8.84 -10.39
CA ILE A 271 15.44 9.96 -9.99
C ILE A 271 16.48 10.26 -11.08
N THR A 272 17.18 9.24 -11.57
CA THR A 272 18.21 9.41 -12.62
C THR A 272 17.61 9.99 -13.91
N THR A 273 16.43 9.52 -14.33
CA THR A 273 15.77 9.98 -15.56
C THR A 273 15.20 11.39 -15.44
N THR A 274 14.75 11.79 -14.25
CA THR A 274 14.04 13.06 -14.05
C THR A 274 14.94 14.15 -13.50
N GLY A 275 16.05 13.80 -12.84
CA GLY A 275 16.88 14.70 -12.05
C GLY A 275 16.21 15.18 -10.76
N ARG A 276 15.02 14.68 -10.41
CA ARG A 276 14.27 15.09 -9.22
C ARG A 276 14.39 14.03 -8.13
N PHE A 277 14.91 14.46 -6.98
CA PHE A 277 14.94 13.66 -5.76
C PHE A 277 13.68 13.94 -4.92
N PRO A 278 13.05 12.92 -4.33
CA PRO A 278 12.14 13.15 -3.23
C PRO A 278 12.91 13.60 -1.98
N ASP A 279 12.30 14.47 -1.18
CA ASP A 279 12.82 14.90 0.11
C ASP A 279 12.71 13.80 1.16
N ALA A 280 11.72 12.90 1.02
CA ALA A 280 11.56 11.72 1.86
C ALA A 280 10.89 10.55 1.13
N VAL A 281 11.16 9.33 1.60
CA VAL A 281 10.42 8.12 1.22
C VAL A 281 9.78 7.52 2.48
N PHE A 282 8.47 7.30 2.45
CA PHE A 282 7.71 6.69 3.54
C PHE A 282 7.25 5.29 3.15
N SER A 283 7.45 4.34 4.06
CA SER A 283 7.14 2.92 3.91
C SER A 283 6.79 2.35 5.27
#